data_AF-N6VT87-F1
#
_entry.id   AF-N6VT87-F1
#
_cell.length_a   1.000
_cell.length_b   1.000
_cell.length_c   1.000
_cell.angle_alpha   90.00
_cell.angle_beta   90.00
_cell.angle_gamma   90.00
#
_symmetry.space_group_name_H-M   'P 1'
#
loop_
_entity.id
_entity.type
_entity.pdbx_description
1 polymer ?
#
loop_
_entity_poly.entity_id
_entity_poly.type
_entity_poly.pdbx_seq_one_letter_code
_entity_poly.pdbx_strand_id
1 'polypeptide(L)' 'MREEAEKIIKMFSEILEKYDLEIEESYYIIDEKNVLRDDKAEPSNMREKILNIAPKVKDGYIVVEKGSWVK' A
#
# COMPACT_ATOMS: atom_id res chain seq x y z
N MET A 1 -13.78 -14.14 -12.84
CA MET A 1 -12.88 -14.18 -11.67
C MET A 1 -11.83 -15.29 -11.72
N ARG A 2 -12.16 -16.57 -11.52
CA ARG A 2 -11.12 -17.64 -11.45
C ARG A 2 -10.36 -17.83 -12.76
N GLU A 3 -11.08 -17.91 -13.88
CA GLU A 3 -10.48 -18.06 -15.22
C GLU A 3 -9.66 -16.84 -15.67
N GLU A 4 -10.05 -15.62 -15.25
CA GLU A 4 -9.30 -14.40 -15.59
C GLU A 4 -8.00 -14.32 -14.79
N ALA A 5 -8.04 -14.70 -13.51
CA ALA A 5 -6.84 -14.78 -12.68
C ALA A 5 -5.85 -15.82 -13.23
N GLU A 6 -6.34 -16.98 -13.67
CA GLU A 6 -5.50 -18.02 -14.28
C GLU A 6 -4.86 -17.55 -15.60
N LYS A 7 -5.60 -16.81 -16.43
CA LYS A 7 -5.04 -16.20 -17.65
C LYS A 7 -3.94 -15.20 -17.34
N ILE A 8 -4.12 -14.36 -16.31
CA ILE A 8 -3.11 -13.38 -15.88
C ILE A 8 -1.86 -14.11 -15.42
N ILE A 9 -2.00 -15.09 -14.51
CA ILE A 9 -0.86 -15.87 -13.99
C ILE A 9 -0.08 -16.51 -15.12
N LYS A 10 -0.78 -17.19 -16.05
CA LYS A 10 -0.13 -17.86 -17.18
C LYS A 10 0.67 -16.89 -18.05
N MET A 11 0.11 -15.73 -18.36
CA MET A 11 0.78 -14.71 -19.18
C MET A 11 2.05 -14.18 -18.49
N PHE A 12 2.00 -13.95 -17.18
CA PHE A 12 3.18 -13.51 -16.41
C PHE A 12 4.27 -14.60 -16.38
N SER A 13 3.91 -15.85 -16.14
CA SER A 13 4.86 -16.98 -16.14
C SER A 13 5.59 -17.11 -17.48
N GLU A 14 4.85 -17.12 -18.60
CA GLU A 14 5.43 -17.24 -19.95
C GLU A 14 6.38 -16.09 -20.32
N ILE A 15 6.16 -14.91 -19.75
CA ILE A 15 7.02 -13.74 -19.97
C ILE A 15 8.29 -13.86 -19.12
N LEU A 16 8.16 -14.21 -17.85
CA LEU A 16 9.28 -14.28 -16.90
C LEU A 16 10.28 -15.40 -17.26
N GLU A 17 9.82 -16.51 -17.81
CA GLU A 17 10.69 -17.60 -18.31
C GLU A 17 11.67 -17.15 -19.41
N LYS A 18 11.42 -16.02 -20.08
CA LYS A 18 12.29 -15.49 -21.15
C LYS A 18 13.46 -14.65 -20.63
N TYR A 19 13.46 -14.31 -19.34
CA TYR A 19 14.49 -13.47 -18.73
C TYR A 19 15.39 -14.32 -17.83
N ASP A 20 16.68 -13.99 -17.81
CA ASP A 20 17.60 -14.52 -16.82
C ASP A 20 17.39 -13.77 -15.50
N LEU A 21 16.96 -14.51 -14.47
CA LEU A 21 16.61 -13.96 -13.16
C LEU A 21 17.75 -14.14 -12.13
N GLU A 22 18.91 -14.66 -12.53
CA GLU A 22 20.10 -14.77 -11.65
C GLU A 22 20.81 -13.42 -11.40
N ILE A 23 20.13 -12.30 -11.68
CA ILE A 23 20.64 -10.94 -11.50
C ILE A 23 20.29 -10.45 -10.08
N GLU A 24 21.21 -9.72 -9.43
CA GLU A 24 20.91 -9.05 -8.16
C GLU A 24 19.68 -8.15 -8.31
N GLU A 25 18.66 -8.40 -7.49
CA GLU A 25 17.41 -7.64 -7.50
C GLU A 25 17.69 -6.16 -7.23
N SER A 26 17.27 -5.30 -8.16
CA SER A 26 17.37 -3.85 -8.00
C SER A 26 16.09 -3.31 -7.33
N TYR A 27 16.11 -3.18 -6.00
CA TYR A 27 14.98 -2.64 -5.23
C TYR A 27 14.74 -1.16 -5.49
N TYR A 28 15.80 -0.40 -5.74
CA TYR A 28 15.76 1.02 -6.03
C TYR A 28 16.71 1.33 -7.19
N ILE A 29 16.31 2.25 -8.06
CA ILE A 29 17.13 2.73 -9.18
C ILE A 29 18.24 3.69 -8.68
N ILE A 30 18.21 4.04 -7.39
CA ILE A 30 19.16 4.94 -6.73
C ILE A 30 20.02 4.15 -5.75
N ASP A 31 21.26 4.58 -5.59
CA ASP A 31 22.18 4.02 -4.60
C ASP A 31 21.59 4.12 -3.19
N GLU A 32 21.78 3.07 -2.40
CA GLU A 32 21.29 3.02 -1.03
C GLU A 32 21.88 4.17 -0.21
N LYS A 33 21.01 5.09 0.18
CA LYS A 33 21.35 6.19 1.08
C LYS A 33 20.45 6.13 2.29
N ASN A 34 21.06 6.17 3.47
CA ASN A 34 20.31 6.32 4.72
C ASN A 34 19.62 7.69 4.74
N VAL A 35 18.29 7.70 4.54
CA VAL A 35 17.45 8.89 4.65
C VAL A 35 16.82 8.88 6.05
N LEU A 36 17.40 9.65 6.97
CA LEU A 36 16.88 9.82 8.32
C LEU A 36 15.96 11.05 8.38
N ARG A 37 14.96 10.99 9.27
CA ARG A 37 14.13 12.15 9.62
C ARG A 37 14.60 12.73 10.95
N ASP A 38 14.80 14.04 10.98
CA ASP A 38 15.06 14.76 12.23
C ASP A 38 13.89 14.58 13.22
N ASP A 39 14.20 14.43 14.49
CA ASP A 39 13.20 14.40 15.55
C ASP A 39 12.72 15.81 15.91
N LYS A 40 11.97 16.40 14.99
CA LYS A 40 11.33 17.71 15.12
C LYS A 40 9.82 17.54 15.02
N ALA A 41 9.11 18.19 15.94
CA ALA A 41 7.65 18.26 15.91
C ALA A 41 7.21 19.32 14.91
N GLU A 42 6.33 18.93 13.98
CA GLU A 42 5.72 19.85 13.01
C GLU A 42 4.23 20.02 13.35
N PRO A 43 3.67 21.24 13.18
CA PRO A 43 2.25 21.47 13.39
C PRO A 43 1.42 20.64 12.40
N SER A 44 0.36 20.01 12.91
CA SER A 44 -0.48 19.10 12.12
C SER A 44 -1.89 19.65 11.93
N ASN A 45 -2.33 19.74 10.68
CA ASN A 45 -3.74 19.94 10.30
C ASN A 45 -4.43 18.64 9.88
N MET A 46 -3.84 17.50 10.23
CA MET A 46 -4.28 16.18 9.81
C MET A 46 -5.71 15.87 10.24
N ARG A 47 -6.13 16.33 11.43
CA ARG A 47 -7.50 16.10 11.94
C ARG A 47 -8.55 16.67 10.99
N GLU A 48 -8.40 17.93 10.59
CA GLU A 48 -9.35 18.59 9.68
C GLU A 48 -9.37 17.91 8.32
N LYS A 49 -8.18 17.66 7.74
CA LYS A 49 -8.06 17.01 6.42
C LYS A 49 -8.72 15.63 6.37
N ILE A 50 -8.51 14.81 7.39
CA ILE A 50 -9.05 13.45 7.44
C ILE A 50 -10.56 13.45 7.64
N LEU A 51 -11.06 14.28 8.56
CA LEU A 51 -12.50 14.35 8.82
C LEU A 51 -13.28 14.88 7.61
N ASN A 52 -12.67 15.73 6.78
CA ASN A 52 -13.28 16.24 5.55
C ASN A 52 -13.49 15.17 4.45
N ILE A 53 -12.68 14.09 4.45
CA ILE A 53 -12.77 13.02 3.45
C ILE A 53 -13.39 11.73 4.00
N ALA A 54 -13.60 11.66 5.32
CA ALA A 54 -14.06 10.45 5.98
C ALA A 54 -15.53 10.15 5.63
N PRO A 55 -15.89 8.90 5.25
CA PRO A 55 -17.25 8.56 4.83
C PRO A 55 -18.34 8.77 5.90
N LYS A 56 -17.98 8.61 7.18
CA LYS A 56 -18.88 8.79 8.33
C LYS A 56 -18.10 9.44 9.47
N VAL A 57 -18.58 10.59 9.94
CA VAL A 57 -18.00 11.34 11.06
C VAL A 57 -19.07 11.63 12.10
N LYS A 58 -18.72 11.53 13.38
CA LYS A 58 -19.55 11.92 14.52
C LYS A 58 -18.67 12.49 15.63
N ASP A 59 -19.04 13.66 16.16
CA ASP A 59 -18.36 14.31 17.29
C ASP A 59 -16.84 14.49 17.10
N GLY A 60 -16.42 14.68 15.84
CA GLY A 60 -15.01 14.81 15.48
C GLY A 60 -14.24 13.48 15.43
N TYR A 61 -14.93 12.35 15.37
CA TYR A 61 -14.38 11.01 15.20
C TYR A 61 -14.87 10.37 13.90
N ILE A 62 -14.03 9.54 13.29
CA ILE A 62 -14.46 8.65 12.20
C ILE A 62 -15.20 7.46 12.82
N VAL A 63 -16.39 7.17 12.33
CA VAL A 63 -17.23 6.09 12.86
C VAL A 63 -17.34 4.96 11.86
N VAL A 64 -17.07 3.73 12.31
CA VAL A 64 -17.16 2.51 11.51
C VAL A 64 -18.09 1.50 12.19
N GLU A 65 -18.62 0.57 11.40
CA GLU A 65 -19.42 -0.53 11.94
C GLU A 65 -18.54 -1.46 12.77
N LYS A 66 -19.07 -1.91 13.90
CA LYS A 66 -18.38 -2.88 14.74
C LYS A 66 -18.35 -4.23 14.00
N GLY A 67 -17.17 -4.61 13.53
CA GLY A 67 -16.96 -5.96 12.99
C GLY A 67 -17.28 -7.01 14.05
N SER A 68 -18.16 -7.94 13.73
CA SER A 68 -18.28 -9.21 14.45
C SER A 68 -17.31 -10.20 13.85
N TRP A 69 -16.63 -10.97 14.70
CA TRP A 69 -15.88 -12.14 14.22
C TRP A 69 -16.88 -13.14 13.65
N VAL A 70 -16.76 -13.42 12.35
CA VAL A 70 -17.50 -14.51 11.71
C VAL A 70 -16.95 -15.81 12.29
N LYS A 71 -17.82 -16.62 12.89
CA LYS A 71 -17.49 -17.93 13.46
C LYS A 71 -17.75 -19.02 12.44
#